data_AF-A0A7S0P6J1-F1
#
_entry.id   AF-A0A7S0P6J1-F1
#
_cell.length_a   1.000
_cell.length_b   1.000
_cell.length_c   1.000
_cell.angle_alpha   90.00
_cell.angle_beta   90.00
_cell.angle_gamma   90.00
#
_symmetry.space_group_name_H-M   'P 1'
#
loop_
_entity.id
_entity.type
_entity.pdbx_description
1 polymer ?
#
loop_
_entity_poly.entity_id
_entity_poly.type
_entity_poly.pdbx_seq_one_letter_code
_entity_poly.pdbx_strand_id
1 'polypeptide(L)'
;GEAPTHVILQAGVGSMAAACLSYFVELARSATGASTATHAVVPKVLIVEPRNAACMHASAERKDGAAAVVDGDLETMIAGLACGVPSDLAWPVLKEHVTGGFCWIDDVLAFNGMRRLAEAGVEAGECGGAAVGLLERLMAVDCALAAEVRRRTGLGPSSRVLVINTEGATDPENYAKQCSLPHVPPVVGDFGFAPPMAEAPRAFMP
;
A
#
# COMPACT_ATOMS: atom_id res chain seq x y z
N GLY A 1 9.58 -5.37 -20.35
CA GLY A 1 9.88 -6.21 -19.19
C GLY A 1 8.68 -7.10 -18.89
N GLU A 2 8.82 -8.08 -18.00
CA GLU A 2 7.70 -8.90 -17.52
C GLU A 2 6.75 -8.08 -16.62
N ALA A 3 5.46 -8.43 -16.59
CA ALA A 3 4.46 -7.75 -15.78
C ALA A 3 4.72 -7.94 -14.27
N PRO A 4 4.45 -6.95 -13.41
CA PRO A 4 4.58 -7.12 -11.96
C PRO A 4 3.63 -8.20 -11.44
N THR A 5 4.05 -8.94 -10.41
CA THR A 5 3.15 -9.86 -9.69
C THR A 5 2.48 -9.18 -8.50
N HIS A 6 3.11 -8.14 -7.96
CA HIS A 6 2.62 -7.36 -6.83
C HIS A 6 2.78 -5.87 -7.11
N VAL A 7 1.87 -5.07 -6.58
CA VAL A 7 1.96 -3.61 -6.56
C VAL A 7 1.67 -3.13 -5.15
N ILE A 8 2.50 -2.25 -4.61
CA ILE A 8 2.23 -1.59 -3.32
C ILE A 8 1.93 -0.12 -3.60
N LEU A 9 0.75 0.32 -3.18
CA LEU A 9 0.22 1.66 -3.44
C LEU A 9 -0.07 2.36 -2.12
N GLN A 10 0.61 3.46 -1.87
CA GLN A 10 0.34 4.33 -0.74
C GLN A 10 -0.96 5.11 -0.93
N ALA A 11 -1.71 5.36 0.15
CA ALA A 11 -2.98 6.07 0.11
C ALA A 11 -3.12 7.07 1.25
N GLY A 12 -3.48 8.32 0.91
CA GLY A 12 -4.23 9.21 1.81
C GLY A 12 -5.72 8.99 1.54
N VAL A 13 -6.38 9.95 0.87
CA VAL A 13 -7.78 9.77 0.41
C VAL A 13 -8.00 8.67 -0.65
N GLY A 14 -6.92 8.10 -1.22
CA GLY A 14 -6.97 6.93 -2.11
C GLY A 14 -7.00 7.19 -3.61
N SER A 15 -7.08 8.44 -4.09
CA SER A 15 -7.27 8.73 -5.53
C SER A 15 -6.15 8.18 -6.42
N MET A 16 -4.88 8.33 -6.04
CA MET A 16 -3.74 7.78 -6.79
C MET A 16 -3.77 6.25 -6.81
N ALA A 17 -4.03 5.62 -5.65
CA ALA A 17 -4.12 4.18 -5.54
C ALA A 17 -5.26 3.61 -6.41
N ALA A 18 -6.43 4.25 -6.41
CA ALA A 18 -7.56 3.87 -7.25
C ALA A 18 -7.23 3.99 -8.74
N ALA A 19 -6.62 5.11 -9.16
CA ALA A 19 -6.23 5.32 -10.56
C ALA A 19 -5.24 4.25 -11.05
N CYS A 20 -4.21 3.94 -10.25
CA CYS A 20 -3.22 2.91 -10.58
C CYS A 20 -3.86 1.52 -10.63
N LEU A 21 -4.71 1.18 -9.65
CA LEU A 21 -5.42 -0.09 -9.63
C LEU A 21 -6.35 -0.25 -10.85
N SER A 22 -7.13 0.78 -11.17
CA SER A 22 -7.97 0.81 -12.38
C SER A 22 -7.14 0.55 -13.64
N TYR A 23 -5.97 1.17 -13.78
CA TYR A 23 -5.08 0.89 -14.91
C TYR A 23 -4.72 -0.60 -15.03
N PHE A 24 -4.34 -1.26 -13.94
CA PHE A 24 -3.99 -2.68 -13.97
C PHE A 24 -5.19 -3.58 -14.25
N VAL A 25 -6.37 -3.24 -13.72
CA VAL A 25 -7.64 -3.93 -14.02
C VAL A 25 -7.94 -3.83 -15.52
N GLU A 26 -7.81 -2.64 -16.11
CA GLU A 26 -8.12 -2.40 -17.52
C GLU A 26 -7.10 -3.00 -18.48
N LEU A 27 -5.84 -3.03 -18.08
CA LEU A 27 -4.79 -3.73 -18.81
C LEU A 27 -5.07 -5.24 -18.85
N ALA A 28 -5.46 -5.84 -17.72
CA ALA A 28 -5.82 -7.25 -17.64
C ALA A 28 -7.07 -7.58 -18.47
N ARG A 29 -8.07 -6.71 -18.45
CA ARG A 29 -9.29 -6.84 -19.26
C ARG A 29 -8.95 -6.83 -20.76
N SER A 30 -8.13 -5.86 -21.18
CA SER A 30 -7.71 -5.71 -22.57
C SER A 30 -6.86 -6.89 -23.06
N ALA A 31 -6.02 -7.49 -22.20
CA ALA A 31 -5.21 -8.65 -22.52
C ALA A 31 -6.03 -9.96 -22.65
N THR A 32 -7.14 -10.08 -21.93
CA THR A 32 -7.96 -11.31 -21.90
C THR A 32 -9.18 -11.24 -22.82
N GLY A 33 -9.60 -10.04 -23.26
CA GLY A 33 -10.83 -9.83 -24.02
C GLY A 33 -12.11 -10.10 -23.21
N ALA A 34 -11.99 -10.36 -21.90
CA ALA A 34 -13.13 -10.62 -21.02
C ALA A 34 -13.85 -9.31 -20.67
N SER A 35 -15.15 -9.40 -20.34
CA SER A 35 -15.89 -8.26 -19.77
C SER A 35 -15.51 -7.98 -18.32
N THR A 36 -14.88 -8.94 -17.64
CA THR A 36 -14.41 -8.83 -16.26
C THR A 36 -12.94 -9.22 -16.16
N ALA A 37 -12.15 -8.42 -15.44
CA ALA A 37 -10.78 -8.80 -15.12
C ALA A 37 -10.79 -9.84 -13.99
N THR A 38 -10.20 -11.01 -14.21
CA THR A 38 -10.04 -12.01 -13.13
C THR A 38 -8.85 -11.64 -12.25
N HIS A 39 -8.92 -11.93 -10.94
CA HIS A 39 -7.82 -11.71 -10.00
C HIS A 39 -6.54 -12.51 -10.34
N ALA A 40 -6.63 -13.49 -11.25
CA ALA A 40 -5.48 -14.25 -11.71
C ALA A 40 -4.57 -13.45 -12.65
N VAL A 41 -5.07 -12.38 -13.28
CA VAL A 41 -4.34 -11.58 -14.27
C VAL A 41 -3.99 -10.18 -13.76
N VAL A 42 -4.70 -9.69 -12.74
CA VAL A 42 -4.36 -8.46 -12.02
C VAL A 42 -3.28 -8.77 -10.96
N PRO A 43 -2.20 -7.97 -10.83
CA PRO A 43 -1.21 -8.18 -9.78
C PRO A 43 -1.86 -8.11 -8.39
N LYS A 44 -1.19 -8.70 -7.40
CA LYS A 44 -1.57 -8.55 -5.99
C LYS A 44 -1.31 -7.12 -5.52
N VAL A 45 -2.38 -6.34 -5.36
CA VAL A 45 -2.30 -4.94 -4.96
C VAL A 45 -2.48 -4.82 -3.44
N LEU A 46 -1.47 -4.27 -2.78
CA LEU A 46 -1.49 -3.93 -1.36
C LEU A 46 -1.60 -2.41 -1.21
N ILE A 47 -2.56 -1.95 -0.43
CA ILE A 47 -2.67 -0.54 -0.02
C ILE A 47 -1.85 -0.32 1.24
N VAL A 48 -1.14 0.80 1.35
CA VAL A 48 -0.41 1.19 2.56
C VAL A 48 -0.79 2.59 3.01
N GLU A 49 -1.09 2.74 4.29
CA GLU A 49 -1.42 4.01 4.95
C GLU A 49 -0.57 4.19 6.22
N PRO A 50 -0.35 5.43 6.70
CA PRO A 50 0.16 5.66 8.05
C PRO A 50 -0.88 5.21 9.08
N ARG A 51 -0.45 4.59 10.19
CA ARG A 51 -1.35 4.08 11.25
C ARG A 51 -2.41 5.11 11.67
N ASN A 52 -1.99 6.32 11.96
CA ASN A 52 -2.86 7.36 12.51
C ASN A 52 -3.89 7.89 11.50
N ALA A 53 -3.72 7.62 10.20
CA ALA A 53 -4.66 8.03 9.16
C ALA A 53 -5.08 6.86 8.25
N ALA A 54 -5.12 5.64 8.79
CA ALA A 54 -5.39 4.41 8.04
C ALA A 54 -6.89 4.20 7.74
N CYS A 55 -7.49 5.14 7.01
CA CYS A 55 -8.93 5.17 6.75
C CYS A 55 -9.41 4.05 5.82
N MET A 56 -8.62 3.62 4.84
CA MET A 56 -8.94 2.50 3.95
C MET A 56 -8.85 1.17 4.69
N HIS A 57 -7.83 1.00 5.54
CA HIS A 57 -7.70 -0.16 6.42
C HIS A 57 -8.91 -0.27 7.36
N ALA A 58 -9.23 0.82 8.07
CA ALA A 58 -10.39 0.86 8.97
C ALA A 58 -11.70 0.56 8.21
N SER A 59 -11.84 1.06 6.99
CA SER A 59 -12.99 0.76 6.12
C SER A 59 -13.08 -0.74 5.78
N ALA A 60 -11.95 -1.37 5.46
CA ALA A 60 -11.88 -2.79 5.14
C ALA A 60 -12.21 -3.69 6.34
N GLU A 61 -11.80 -3.30 7.55
CA GLU A 61 -12.07 -4.04 8.78
C GLU A 61 -13.56 -4.12 9.14
N ARG A 62 -14.36 -3.12 8.73
CA ARG A 62 -15.81 -3.09 8.99
C ARG A 62 -16.57 -4.21 8.29
N LYS A 63 -16.06 -4.72 7.15
CA LYS A 63 -16.69 -5.77 6.30
C LYS A 63 -18.09 -5.45 5.74
N ASP A 64 -18.71 -4.34 6.13
CA ASP A 64 -20.01 -3.88 5.64
C ASP A 64 -19.90 -3.10 4.31
N GLY A 65 -18.67 -2.81 3.86
CA GLY A 65 -18.39 -2.09 2.63
C GLY A 65 -18.54 -0.57 2.73
N ALA A 66 -18.86 -0.04 3.91
CA ALA A 66 -18.93 1.39 4.16
C ALA A 66 -17.52 1.98 4.37
N ALA A 67 -17.32 3.22 3.93
CA ALA A 67 -16.13 3.98 4.27
C ALA A 67 -16.14 4.29 5.78
N ALA A 68 -15.01 4.08 6.44
CA ALA A 68 -14.75 4.48 7.81
C ALA A 68 -14.07 5.85 7.81
N VAL A 69 -14.42 6.67 8.80
CA VAL A 69 -13.66 7.86 9.15
C VAL A 69 -12.75 7.53 10.32
N VAL A 70 -11.48 7.89 10.20
CA VAL A 70 -10.52 7.91 11.30
C VAL A 70 -10.47 9.33 11.82
N ASP A 71 -11.01 9.54 13.02
CA ASP A 71 -11.01 10.81 13.72
C ASP A 71 -9.91 10.84 14.80
N GLY A 72 -9.52 12.04 15.23
CA GLY A 72 -8.56 12.24 16.32
C GLY A 72 -7.25 12.85 15.85
N ASP A 73 -6.14 12.39 16.43
CA ASP A 73 -4.80 12.84 16.07
C ASP A 73 -4.31 12.10 14.84
N LEU A 74 -4.36 12.79 13.70
CA LEU A 74 -3.89 12.28 12.40
C LEU A 74 -2.41 12.61 12.17
N GLU A 75 -1.69 13.09 13.19
CA GLU A 75 -0.29 13.44 13.07
C GLU A 75 0.53 12.22 12.62
N THR A 76 1.20 12.40 11.49
CA THR A 76 2.14 11.46 10.89
C THR A 76 3.16 12.28 10.12
N MET A 77 4.40 11.82 10.13
CA MET A 77 5.47 12.37 9.33
C MET A 77 5.31 12.00 7.85
N ILE A 78 4.41 11.05 7.51
CA ILE A 78 4.04 10.75 6.12
C ILE A 78 2.97 11.74 5.64
N ALA A 79 3.34 13.03 5.60
CA ALA A 79 2.39 14.14 5.49
C ALA A 79 1.43 14.04 4.30
N GLY A 80 1.89 13.54 3.15
CA GLY A 80 1.05 13.38 1.95
C GLY A 80 -0.06 12.33 2.08
N LEU A 81 -0.05 11.51 3.14
CA LEU A 81 -1.03 10.46 3.40
C LEU A 81 -1.90 10.72 4.65
N ALA A 82 -1.73 11.87 5.33
CA ALA A 82 -2.43 12.23 6.56
C ALA A 82 -3.92 12.58 6.32
N CYS A 83 -4.73 11.59 5.94
CA CYS A 83 -6.15 11.76 5.60
C CYS A 83 -7.00 10.72 6.35
N GLY A 84 -7.91 11.18 7.22
CA GLY A 84 -8.80 10.30 7.96
C GLY A 84 -10.06 9.85 7.21
N VAL A 85 -10.29 10.37 6.00
CA VAL A 85 -11.55 10.16 5.25
C VAL A 85 -11.25 9.63 3.85
N PRO A 86 -11.78 8.45 3.47
CA PRO A 86 -11.67 7.93 2.10
C PRO A 86 -12.41 8.83 1.11
N SER A 87 -11.87 8.97 -0.11
CA SER A 87 -12.59 9.64 -1.19
C SER A 87 -13.81 8.82 -1.63
N ASP A 88 -14.97 9.47 -1.77
CA ASP A 88 -16.21 8.87 -2.30
C ASP A 88 -16.04 8.27 -3.71
N LEU A 89 -15.07 8.77 -4.48
CA LEU A 89 -14.76 8.24 -5.81
C LEU A 89 -13.74 7.09 -5.75
N ALA A 90 -12.77 7.15 -4.84
CA ALA A 90 -11.71 6.16 -4.77
C ALA A 90 -12.14 4.88 -4.03
N TRP A 91 -12.87 5.03 -2.92
CA TRP A 91 -13.22 3.90 -2.07
C TRP A 91 -14.02 2.80 -2.79
N PRO A 92 -15.04 3.09 -3.63
CA PRO A 92 -15.75 2.06 -4.37
C PRO A 92 -14.82 1.19 -5.23
N VAL A 93 -13.86 1.83 -5.92
CA VAL A 93 -12.86 1.14 -6.74
C VAL A 93 -11.95 0.27 -5.88
N LEU A 94 -11.42 0.83 -4.80
CA LEU A 94 -10.48 0.12 -3.92
C LEU A 94 -11.14 -1.07 -3.22
N LYS A 95 -12.34 -0.87 -2.66
CA LYS A 95 -13.13 -1.93 -2.03
C LYS A 95 -13.36 -3.11 -2.97
N GLU A 96 -13.66 -2.83 -4.24
CA GLU A 96 -14.04 -3.86 -5.21
C GLU A 96 -12.84 -4.58 -5.83
N HIS A 97 -11.72 -3.88 -6.05
CA HIS A 97 -10.65 -4.38 -6.90
C HIS A 97 -9.31 -4.62 -6.21
N VAL A 98 -9.12 -4.20 -4.94
CA VAL A 98 -7.87 -4.50 -4.22
C VAL A 98 -7.75 -6.00 -4.01
N THR A 99 -6.66 -6.60 -4.50
CA THR A 99 -6.49 -8.06 -4.58
C THR A 99 -5.53 -8.65 -3.53
N GLY A 100 -4.70 -7.80 -2.90
CA GLY A 100 -3.70 -8.18 -1.88
C GLY A 100 -4.14 -7.85 -0.45
N GLY A 101 -4.72 -6.67 -0.25
CA GLY A 101 -5.30 -6.22 1.02
C GLY A 101 -4.92 -4.78 1.36
N PHE A 102 -5.29 -4.36 2.56
CA PHE A 102 -5.08 -3.02 3.09
C PHE A 102 -4.16 -3.12 4.31
N CYS A 103 -3.09 -2.33 4.31
CA CYS A 103 -2.11 -2.30 5.38
C CYS A 103 -2.02 -0.90 5.97
N TRP A 104 -1.67 -0.83 7.24
CA TRP A 104 -1.10 0.38 7.82
C TRP A 104 0.30 0.10 8.34
N ILE A 105 1.12 1.13 8.43
CA ILE A 105 2.47 1.09 9.00
C ILE A 105 2.71 2.24 9.97
N ASP A 106 3.62 2.04 10.92
CA ASP A 106 4.23 3.15 11.65
C ASP A 106 5.21 3.92 10.76
N ASP A 107 5.32 5.23 11.01
CA ASP A 107 6.21 6.14 10.28
C ASP A 107 7.66 5.64 10.21
N VAL A 108 8.11 4.94 11.25
CA VAL A 108 9.47 4.38 11.32
C VAL A 108 9.75 3.39 10.18
N LEU A 109 8.74 2.66 9.71
CA LEU A 109 8.87 1.75 8.57
C LEU A 109 8.99 2.55 7.26
N ALA A 110 8.28 3.66 7.11
CA ALA A 110 8.46 4.55 5.96
C ALA A 110 9.87 5.14 5.92
N PHE A 111 10.44 5.54 7.06
CA PHE A 111 11.82 6.02 7.15
C PHE A 111 12.85 4.94 6.80
N ASN A 112 12.58 3.69 7.20
CA ASN A 112 13.37 2.54 6.75
C ASN A 112 13.36 2.39 5.23
N GLY A 113 12.18 2.53 4.60
CA GLY A 113 12.04 2.54 3.15
C GLY A 113 12.77 3.70 2.48
N MET A 114 12.74 4.91 3.04
CA MET A 114 13.51 6.06 2.55
C MET A 114 15.01 5.77 2.56
N ARG A 115 15.52 5.25 3.69
CA ARG A 115 16.93 4.83 3.83
C ARG A 115 17.31 3.80 2.77
N ARG A 116 16.46 2.81 2.56
CA ARG A 116 16.69 1.77 1.56
C ARG A 116 16.73 2.30 0.13
N LEU A 117 15.85 3.23 -0.21
CA LEU A 117 15.84 3.88 -1.52
C LEU A 117 17.08 4.75 -1.71
N ALA A 118 17.50 5.49 -0.68
CA ALA A 118 18.72 6.29 -0.71
C ALA A 118 19.98 5.43 -0.92
N GLU A 119 20.08 4.27 -0.25
CA GLU A 119 21.15 3.28 -0.49
C GLU A 119 21.21 2.81 -1.94
N ALA A 120 20.05 2.72 -2.60
CA ALA A 120 19.91 2.36 -4.01
C ALA A 120 20.08 3.54 -4.98
N GLY A 121 20.40 4.74 -4.48
CA GLY A 121 20.57 5.96 -5.29
C GLY A 121 19.25 6.61 -5.74
N VAL A 122 18.13 6.29 -5.08
CA VAL A 122 16.82 6.88 -5.36
C VAL A 122 16.43 7.84 -4.24
N GLU A 123 16.29 9.13 -4.56
CA GLU A 123 15.74 10.11 -3.63
C GLU A 123 14.22 9.91 -3.51
N ALA A 124 13.73 9.68 -2.28
CA ALA A 124 12.32 9.45 -1.99
C ALA A 124 11.95 10.05 -0.64
N GLY A 125 10.87 10.82 -0.62
CA GLY A 125 10.25 11.30 0.62
C GLY A 125 9.51 10.21 1.37
N GLU A 126 8.82 10.58 2.44
CA GLU A 126 8.14 9.70 3.36
C GLU A 126 7.06 8.87 2.65
N CYS A 127 6.29 9.47 1.74
CA CYS A 127 5.27 8.76 0.99
C CYS A 127 5.87 7.70 0.06
N GLY A 128 7.03 7.98 -0.54
CA GLY A 128 7.77 7.03 -1.36
C GLY A 128 8.38 5.90 -0.54
N GLY A 129 8.87 6.23 0.66
CA GLY A 129 9.40 5.27 1.64
C GLY A 129 8.35 4.30 2.17
N ALA A 130 7.10 4.72 2.34
CA ALA A 130 6.03 3.89 2.90
C ALA A 130 5.85 2.53 2.20
N ALA A 131 5.85 2.53 0.86
CA ALA A 131 5.67 1.30 0.07
C ALA A 131 6.85 0.32 0.24
N VAL A 132 8.08 0.83 0.24
CA VAL A 132 9.29 0.02 0.45
C VAL A 132 9.39 -0.45 1.90
N GLY A 133 9.05 0.42 2.86
CA GLY A 133 8.99 0.10 4.28
C GLY A 133 8.04 -1.06 4.57
N LEU A 134 6.83 -1.03 3.99
CA LEU A 134 5.91 -2.16 4.07
C LEU A 134 6.52 -3.41 3.44
N LEU A 135 7.14 -3.32 2.26
CA LEU A 135 7.77 -4.48 1.61
C LEU A 135 8.84 -5.12 2.49
N GLU A 136 9.75 -4.32 3.06
CA GLU A 136 10.79 -4.81 3.96
C GLU A 136 10.18 -5.46 5.21
N ARG A 137 9.15 -4.82 5.78
CA ARG A 137 8.43 -5.36 6.92
C ARG A 137 7.77 -6.70 6.62
N LEU A 138 7.17 -6.82 5.44
CA LEU A 138 6.54 -8.06 4.96
C LEU A 138 7.56 -9.13 4.65
N MET A 139 8.83 -8.80 4.40
CA MET A 139 9.91 -9.77 4.17
C MET A 139 10.62 -10.19 5.47
N ALA A 140 10.39 -9.49 6.57
CA ALA A 140 10.92 -9.87 7.88
C ALA A 140 10.37 -11.24 8.33
N VAL A 141 11.26 -12.08 8.89
CA VAL A 141 10.95 -13.46 9.31
C VAL A 141 10.45 -13.57 10.74
N ASP A 142 10.52 -12.47 11.50
CA ASP A 142 10.22 -12.38 12.93
C ASP A 142 8.75 -12.04 13.23
N CYS A 143 7.88 -11.98 12.22
CA CYS A 143 6.48 -11.60 12.39
C CYS A 143 5.52 -12.60 11.74
N ALA A 144 4.66 -13.19 12.57
CA ALA A 144 3.61 -14.11 12.13
C ALA A 144 2.59 -13.45 11.20
N LEU A 145 2.23 -12.18 11.44
CA LEU A 145 1.32 -11.44 10.57
C LEU A 145 1.94 -11.22 9.19
N ALA A 146 3.23 -10.85 9.12
CA ALA A 146 3.94 -10.70 7.85
C ALA A 146 4.00 -12.04 7.08
N ALA A 147 4.27 -13.14 7.79
CA ALA A 147 4.24 -14.47 7.21
C ALA A 147 2.87 -14.85 6.65
N GLU A 148 1.78 -14.49 7.34
CA GLU A 148 0.42 -14.69 6.85
C GLU A 148 0.14 -13.85 5.60
N VAL A 149 0.49 -12.57 5.60
CA VAL A 149 0.34 -11.72 4.42
C VAL A 149 1.09 -12.31 3.23
N ARG A 150 2.36 -12.72 3.41
CA ARG A 150 3.14 -13.38 2.34
C ARG A 150 2.44 -14.62 1.80
N ARG A 151 1.92 -15.49 2.68
CA ARG A 151 1.20 -16.70 2.29
C ARG A 151 -0.08 -16.37 1.50
N ARG A 152 -0.87 -15.40 1.96
CA ARG A 152 -2.14 -15.01 1.31
C ARG A 152 -1.92 -14.37 -0.06
N THR A 153 -0.87 -13.56 -0.21
CA THR A 153 -0.57 -12.87 -1.47
C THR A 153 0.32 -13.69 -2.40
N GLY A 154 1.02 -14.71 -1.89
CA GLY A 154 2.05 -15.42 -2.64
C GLY A 154 3.33 -14.59 -2.80
N LEU A 155 3.55 -13.59 -1.94
CA LEU A 155 4.77 -12.79 -1.94
C LEU A 155 5.98 -13.65 -1.53
N GLY A 156 6.93 -13.84 -2.45
CA GLY A 156 8.10 -14.68 -2.23
C GLY A 156 9.18 -14.50 -3.32
N PRO A 157 10.14 -15.44 -3.44
CA PRO A 157 11.30 -15.30 -4.32
C PRO A 157 10.99 -15.15 -5.82
N SER A 158 9.81 -15.59 -6.28
CA SER A 158 9.36 -15.42 -7.67
C SER A 158 8.61 -14.10 -7.91
N SER A 159 8.46 -13.26 -6.89
CA SER A 159 7.68 -12.03 -7.01
C SER A 159 8.44 -10.91 -7.70
N ARG A 160 7.74 -10.18 -8.56
CA ARG A 160 8.16 -8.90 -9.12
C ARG A 160 7.28 -7.81 -8.53
N VAL A 161 7.83 -7.02 -7.62
CA VAL A 161 7.09 -6.01 -6.87
C VAL A 161 7.29 -4.64 -7.52
N LEU A 162 6.20 -4.00 -7.92
CA LEU A 162 6.20 -2.60 -8.35
C LEU A 162 5.85 -1.71 -7.14
N VAL A 163 6.66 -0.67 -6.95
CA VAL A 163 6.39 0.43 -6.01
C VAL A 163 6.42 1.74 -6.79
N ILE A 164 5.65 2.73 -6.33
CA ILE A 164 5.60 4.06 -6.95
C ILE A 164 6.22 5.05 -5.97
N ASN A 165 7.33 5.67 -6.36
CA ASN A 165 7.86 6.80 -5.62
C ASN A 165 7.09 8.07 -6.02
N THR A 166 6.24 8.58 -5.12
CA THR A 166 5.34 9.70 -5.41
C THR A 166 5.99 11.06 -5.25
N GLU A 167 7.12 11.14 -4.54
CA GLU A 167 7.77 12.41 -4.21
C GLU A 167 9.28 12.23 -3.95
N GLY A 168 10.06 13.28 -4.21
CA GLY A 168 11.46 13.37 -3.75
C GLY A 168 11.56 13.83 -2.30
N ALA A 169 12.68 14.43 -1.92
CA ALA A 169 12.87 15.02 -0.59
C ALA A 169 12.11 16.36 -0.46
N THR A 170 10.79 16.31 -0.28
CA THR A 170 9.91 17.49 -0.13
C THR A 170 10.17 18.26 1.16
N ASP A 171 10.64 17.58 2.21
CA ASP A 171 11.30 18.14 3.39
C ASP A 171 12.78 17.71 3.41
N PRO A 172 13.71 18.53 2.87
CA PRO A 172 15.13 18.18 2.81
C PRO A 172 15.80 18.03 4.18
N GLU A 173 15.33 18.77 5.19
CA GLU A 173 15.91 18.71 6.55
C GLU A 173 15.53 17.40 7.23
N ASN A 174 14.23 17.03 7.18
CA ASN A 174 13.81 15.74 7.69
C ASN A 174 14.41 14.60 6.88
N TYR A 175 14.44 14.69 5.55
CA TYR A 175 15.08 13.68 4.70
C TYR A 175 16.54 13.43 5.11
N ALA A 176 17.36 14.48 5.18
CA ALA A 176 18.76 14.36 5.57
C ALA A 176 18.92 13.75 6.99
N LYS A 177 18.07 14.17 7.93
CA LYS A 177 18.03 13.62 9.29
C LYS A 177 17.70 12.13 9.26
N GLN A 178 16.59 11.72 8.63
CA GLN A 178 16.15 10.31 8.61
C GLN A 178 17.14 9.40 7.89
N CYS A 179 17.74 9.88 6.80
CA CYS A 179 18.76 9.14 6.04
C CYS A 179 20.08 9.00 6.81
N SER A 180 20.38 9.87 7.78
CA SER A 180 21.57 9.75 8.64
C SER A 180 21.41 8.77 9.80
N LEU A 181 20.17 8.40 10.15
CA LEU A 181 19.87 7.48 11.25
C LEU A 181 20.03 6.00 10.81
N PRO A 182 20.33 5.08 11.73
CA PRO A 182 20.37 3.66 11.40
C PRO A 182 18.98 3.12 11.05
N HIS A 183 18.96 2.01 10.32
CA HIS A 183 17.74 1.24 10.11
C HIS A 183 17.17 0.75 11.44
N VAL A 184 15.88 0.95 11.65
CA VAL A 184 15.21 0.55 12.90
C VAL A 184 14.66 -0.87 12.73
N PRO A 185 14.96 -1.81 13.64
CA PRO A 185 14.41 -3.16 13.55
C PRO A 185 12.88 -3.14 13.63
N PRO A 186 12.17 -3.99 12.86
CA PRO A 186 10.75 -4.21 13.04
C PRO A 186 10.41 -4.63 14.48
N VAL A 187 9.23 -4.24 14.95
CA VAL A 187 8.71 -4.64 16.26
C VAL A 187 7.33 -5.27 16.12
N VAL A 188 6.82 -5.88 17.19
CA VAL A 188 5.47 -6.42 17.17
C VAL A 188 4.47 -5.26 17.17
N GLY A 189 3.55 -5.28 16.22
CA GLY A 189 2.45 -4.33 16.15
C GLY A 189 2.82 -3.00 15.51
N ASP A 190 3.90 -2.90 14.74
CA ASP A 190 4.32 -1.74 13.92
C ASP A 190 3.65 -1.67 12.53
N PHE A 191 2.88 -2.69 12.18
CA PHE A 191 2.04 -2.71 10.99
C PHE A 191 0.76 -3.53 11.24
N GLY A 192 -0.28 -3.25 10.46
CA GLY A 192 -1.52 -4.01 10.45
C GLY A 192 -1.95 -4.42 9.06
N PHE A 193 -2.91 -5.35 9.01
CA PHE A 193 -3.39 -5.93 7.77
C PHE A 193 -4.87 -6.28 7.84
N ALA A 194 -5.64 -5.77 6.88
CA ALA A 194 -6.99 -6.20 6.56
C ALA A 194 -7.01 -6.90 5.19
N PRO A 195 -7.65 -8.07 5.05
CA PRO A 195 -7.75 -8.75 3.78
C PRO A 195 -8.60 -7.96 2.76
N PRO A 196 -8.50 -8.28 1.46
CA PRO A 196 -9.46 -7.81 0.45
C PRO A 196 -10.92 -8.00 0.87
N MET A 197 -11.77 -7.03 0.56
CA MET A 197 -13.20 -7.11 0.88
C MET A 197 -13.97 -8.00 -0.09
N ALA A 198 -13.55 -8.03 -1.36
CA ALA A 198 -14.12 -8.90 -2.37
C ALA A 198 -13.35 -10.23 -2.42
N GLU A 199 -14.07 -11.36 -2.34
CA GLU A 199 -13.48 -12.69 -2.58
C GLU A 199 -13.25 -12.95 -4.08
N ALA A 200 -13.93 -12.21 -4.96
CA ALA A 200 -13.81 -12.28 -6.42
C ALA A 200 -14.15 -10.92 -7.08
N PRO A 201 -13.54 -10.58 -8.24
CA PRO A 201 -13.76 -9.29 -8.89
C PRO A 201 -15.18 -9.18 -9.42
N ARG A 202 -15.82 -8.04 -9.19
CA ARG A 202 -17.07 -7.64 -9.84
C ARG A 202 -16.73 -6.73 -11.03
N ALA A 203 -17.68 -6.58 -11.95
CA ALA A 203 -17.48 -5.74 -13.14
C ALA A 203 -17.52 -4.27 -12.72
N PHE A 204 -16.61 -3.45 -13.24
CA PHE A 204 -16.70 -1.99 -13.13
C PHE A 204 -18.10 -1.56 -13.63
N MET A 205 -18.94 -1.03 -12.75
CA MET A 205 -20.18 -0.40 -13.18
C MET A 205 -19.83 0.94 -13.85
N PRO A 206 -20.39 1.20 -15.05
CA PRO A 206 -20.13 2.43 -15.80
C PRO A 206 -20.61 3.69 -15.09
#